data_AF-A0A2X0LJ55-F1
#
_entry.id   AF-A0A2X0LJ55-F1
#
_cell.length_a   1.000
_cell.length_b   1.000
_cell.length_c   1.000
_cell.angle_alpha   90.00
_cell.angle_beta   90.00
_cell.angle_gamma   90.00
#
_symmetry.space_group_name_H-M   'P 1'
#
loop_
_entity.id
_entity.type
_entity.pdbx_description
1 polymer ?
#
loop_
_entity_poly.entity_id
_entity_poly.type
_entity_poly.pdbx_seq_one_letter_code
_entity_poly.pdbx_strand_id
1 'polypeptide(L)'
;MARGKTSSTGASTPPSARRKATYNTPDPSDVDVDSDYGPSSSSTPVRRATHASSAVATSTRGPVPLSSETSYHKRTRTILLDHRRLRREWNELVLRGLVGRIRSAIELYSEVQSALKVIDAASIPAAAEATSSTSSPAPSATRTSIIRTSYILSQSHKLSENISIVNAVLEALVRSESRANSSSPNVWADPPRSPCTSLQTQVANALRIQDDRLQSLLLEASATRGIPFAFKDPLWVTWPLAQFADGLADLTESYTQSLTLVRSLVNDTLIRFPPLPASTSDPKPISNEQNRNTDTAYPTAQETQVAMSLLVTQPLIQGTWSSQGPEAWEEFCSTEVGGWD
;
A
#
# COMPACT_ATOMS: atom_id res chain seq x y z
N MET A 1 32.11 -25.48 -43.80
CA MET A 1 30.77 -25.80 -44.32
C MET A 1 29.85 -24.63 -44.04
N ALA A 2 28.91 -24.31 -44.94
CA ALA A 2 28.02 -23.16 -44.80
C ALA A 2 26.56 -23.58 -44.55
N ARG A 3 25.82 -22.80 -43.75
CA ARG A 3 24.35 -22.78 -43.77
C ARG A 3 23.82 -21.50 -43.15
N GLY A 4 23.40 -20.56 -43.99
CA GLY A 4 22.57 -19.43 -43.56
C GLY A 4 21.09 -19.83 -43.50
N LYS A 5 20.29 -19.03 -42.78
CA LYS A 5 18.83 -18.96 -42.92
C LYS A 5 18.39 -17.50 -42.81
N THR A 6 17.42 -17.13 -43.63
CA THR A 6 16.82 -15.79 -43.77
C THR A 6 15.34 -15.84 -43.43
N SER A 7 14.70 -14.67 -43.18
CA SER A 7 13.23 -14.43 -43.20
C SER A 7 12.37 -15.25 -42.22
N SER A 8 11.20 -14.81 -41.72
CA SER A 8 10.49 -13.52 -41.62
C SER A 8 9.54 -13.64 -40.39
N THR A 9 8.58 -12.79 -40.01
CA THR A 9 7.85 -11.62 -40.58
C THR A 9 7.49 -10.75 -39.35
N GLY A 10 7.46 -9.41 -39.35
CA GLY A 10 6.66 -8.52 -40.20
C GLY A 10 5.24 -8.37 -39.65
N ALA A 11 5.08 -7.52 -38.62
CA ALA A 11 3.79 -7.16 -38.02
C ALA A 11 3.66 -5.63 -37.97
N SER A 12 2.58 -5.08 -38.52
CA SER A 12 2.40 -3.63 -38.70
C SER A 12 1.37 -3.07 -37.70
N THR A 13 1.78 -2.09 -36.90
CA THR A 13 0.90 -1.42 -35.93
C THR A 13 0.09 -0.32 -36.63
N PRO A 14 -1.25 -0.28 -36.51
CA PRO A 14 -2.06 0.76 -37.14
C PRO A 14 -1.84 2.14 -36.48
N PRO A 15 -1.87 3.25 -37.25
CA PRO A 15 -1.68 4.59 -36.69
C PRO A 15 -2.86 5.03 -35.83
N SER A 16 -2.58 5.53 -34.63
CA SER A 16 -3.61 5.99 -33.69
C SER A 16 -4.29 7.28 -34.16
N ALA A 17 -5.61 7.23 -34.33
CA ALA A 17 -6.40 8.33 -34.86
C ALA A 17 -6.60 9.46 -33.84
N ARG A 18 -5.69 10.45 -33.85
CA ARG A 18 -5.70 11.65 -33.00
C ARG A 18 -6.93 12.55 -33.28
N ARG A 19 -8.08 12.22 -32.69
CA ARG A 19 -9.28 13.08 -32.68
C ARG A 19 -8.94 14.41 -32.01
N LYS A 20 -8.99 15.51 -32.75
CA LYS A 20 -9.02 16.87 -32.18
C LYS A 20 -10.42 17.09 -31.58
N ALA A 21 -10.48 17.45 -30.30
CA ALA A 21 -11.69 18.00 -29.71
C ALA A 21 -11.70 19.52 -29.96
N THR A 22 -12.54 19.98 -30.89
CA THR A 22 -12.85 21.40 -31.05
C THR A 22 -13.82 21.81 -29.95
N TYR A 23 -13.41 22.71 -29.06
CA TYR A 23 -14.35 23.36 -28.15
C TYR A 23 -15.05 24.48 -28.91
N ASN A 24 -16.37 24.33 -29.09
CA ASN A 24 -17.22 25.44 -29.53
C ASN A 24 -17.56 26.29 -28.30
N THR A 25 -16.94 27.47 -28.18
CA THR A 25 -17.34 28.49 -27.21
C THR A 25 -18.68 29.09 -27.65
N PRO A 26 -19.73 29.12 -26.81
CA PRO A 26 -20.94 29.89 -27.10
C PRO A 26 -20.66 31.39 -27.06
N ASP A 27 -21.19 32.13 -28.03
CA ASP A 27 -21.14 33.58 -28.11
C ASP A 27 -22.21 34.20 -27.18
N PRO A 28 -21.86 35.07 -26.22
CA PRO A 28 -22.82 35.68 -25.29
C PRO A 28 -23.33 37.03 -25.82
N SER A 29 -24.10 37.00 -26.90
CA SER A 29 -24.65 38.19 -27.56
C SER A 29 -26.18 38.11 -27.81
N ASP A 30 -26.82 39.27 -27.68
CA ASP A 30 -28.13 39.69 -28.25
C ASP A 30 -29.49 39.15 -27.72
N VAL A 31 -30.04 39.98 -26.80
CA VAL A 31 -31.40 40.60 -26.71
C VAL A 31 -32.75 39.84 -26.79
N ASP A 32 -33.71 40.42 -26.03
CA ASP A 32 -35.17 40.55 -26.30
C ASP A 32 -36.06 39.28 -26.33
N VAL A 33 -37.41 39.32 -26.14
CA VAL A 33 -38.38 40.26 -25.50
C VAL A 33 -39.63 39.44 -25.09
N ASP A 34 -40.56 40.03 -24.33
CA ASP A 34 -41.91 39.57 -23.93
C ASP A 34 -42.54 38.33 -24.63
N SER A 35 -43.15 37.45 -23.82
CA SER A 35 -44.45 36.81 -24.15
C SER A 35 -45.16 36.17 -22.93
N ASP A 36 -46.21 36.87 -22.50
CA ASP A 36 -47.53 36.42 -22.05
C ASP A 36 -47.87 34.98 -21.59
N TYR A 37 -48.72 34.95 -20.56
CA TYR A 37 -49.92 34.12 -20.34
C TYR A 37 -50.05 32.73 -21.00
N GLY A 38 -50.21 31.68 -20.17
CA GLY A 38 -50.74 30.39 -20.61
C GLY A 38 -51.08 29.39 -19.48
N PRO A 39 -52.26 29.48 -18.83
CA PRO A 39 -52.68 28.51 -17.81
C PRO A 39 -53.43 27.32 -18.43
N SER A 40 -53.21 26.10 -17.91
CA SER A 40 -54.18 25.00 -18.03
C SER A 40 -53.96 23.89 -17.00
N SER A 41 -54.98 23.65 -16.17
CA SER A 41 -55.06 22.50 -15.28
C SER A 41 -55.34 21.22 -16.08
N SER A 42 -54.68 20.11 -15.74
CA SER A 42 -55.08 18.76 -16.20
C SER A 42 -55.34 17.86 -14.99
N SER A 43 -56.61 17.83 -14.57
CA SER A 43 -57.08 17.02 -13.45
C SER A 43 -57.24 15.55 -13.87
N THR A 44 -56.43 14.66 -13.28
CA THR A 44 -56.53 13.21 -13.48
C THR A 44 -57.29 12.54 -12.32
N PRO A 45 -58.04 11.44 -12.57
CA PRO A 45 -59.09 10.99 -11.67
C PRO A 45 -58.59 10.17 -10.47
N VAL A 46 -59.18 10.45 -9.29
CA VAL A 46 -58.93 9.72 -8.05
C VAL A 46 -59.46 8.28 -8.15
N ARG A 47 -58.56 7.31 -8.34
CA ARG A 47 -58.89 5.89 -8.15
C ARG A 47 -58.92 5.55 -6.66
N ARG A 48 -60.13 5.40 -6.13
CA ARG A 48 -60.41 4.98 -4.75
C ARG A 48 -60.02 3.50 -4.56
N ALA A 49 -58.79 3.24 -4.14
CA ALA A 49 -58.34 1.89 -3.78
C ALA A 49 -59.12 1.35 -2.57
N THR A 50 -59.51 0.09 -2.62
CA THR A 50 -60.15 -0.61 -1.49
C THR A 50 -59.11 -0.96 -0.41
N HIS A 51 -59.49 -0.82 0.86
CA HIS A 51 -58.64 -1.20 1.98
C HIS A 51 -58.56 -2.73 2.11
N ALA A 52 -57.59 -3.34 1.43
CA ALA A 52 -57.15 -4.69 1.75
C ALA A 52 -56.44 -4.67 3.12
N SER A 53 -56.80 -5.59 4.01
CA SER A 53 -56.30 -5.61 5.39
C SER A 53 -54.78 -5.78 5.43
N SER A 54 -54.10 -4.91 6.18
CA SER A 54 -52.65 -4.98 6.40
C SER A 54 -52.26 -6.24 7.18
N ALA A 55 -51.99 -7.33 6.46
CA ALA A 55 -51.21 -8.43 7.02
C ALA A 55 -49.86 -7.85 7.51
N VAL A 56 -49.45 -8.23 8.71
CA VAL A 56 -48.16 -7.79 9.28
C VAL A 56 -47.05 -8.46 8.47
N ALA A 57 -46.56 -7.75 7.45
CA ALA A 57 -45.42 -8.17 6.67
C ALA A 57 -44.19 -8.16 7.59
N THR A 58 -43.79 -9.35 8.05
CA THR A 58 -42.49 -9.55 8.68
C THR A 58 -41.43 -9.04 7.71
N SER A 59 -40.68 -8.01 8.11
CA SER A 59 -39.66 -7.38 7.28
C SER A 59 -38.65 -8.42 6.83
N THR A 60 -38.75 -8.90 5.58
CA THR A 60 -37.81 -9.87 5.02
C THR A 60 -36.42 -9.26 5.08
N ARG A 61 -35.58 -9.79 5.97
CA ARG A 61 -34.26 -9.24 6.29
C ARG A 61 -33.29 -9.51 5.14
N GLY A 62 -33.36 -8.64 4.13
CA GLY A 62 -32.53 -8.66 2.93
C GLY A 62 -32.27 -7.24 2.45
N PRO A 63 -31.40 -7.07 1.42
CA PRO A 63 -30.99 -5.76 0.95
C PRO A 63 -32.17 -4.95 0.44
N VAL A 64 -32.17 -3.65 0.78
CA VAL A 64 -33.15 -2.67 0.30
C VAL A 64 -33.19 -2.71 -1.24
N PRO A 65 -34.36 -2.92 -1.87
CA PRO A 65 -34.41 -3.08 -3.32
C PRO A 65 -33.95 -1.80 -4.03
N LEU A 66 -33.22 -1.97 -5.15
CA LEU A 66 -32.51 -0.89 -5.86
C LEU A 66 -33.43 0.27 -6.33
N SER A 67 -34.74 0.02 -6.42
CA SER A 67 -35.79 1.00 -6.72
C SER A 67 -36.08 1.98 -5.58
N SER A 68 -35.89 1.57 -4.32
CA SER A 68 -36.04 2.44 -3.13
C SER A 68 -34.75 3.19 -2.75
N GLU A 69 -33.62 2.85 -3.36
CA GLU A 69 -32.33 3.45 -2.99
C GLU A 69 -32.22 4.94 -3.36
N THR A 70 -32.01 5.78 -2.33
CA THR A 70 -31.74 7.21 -2.51
C THR A 70 -30.33 7.47 -3.09
N SER A 71 -30.08 8.72 -3.50
CA SER A 71 -28.75 9.20 -3.89
C SER A 71 -27.68 8.96 -2.82
N TYR A 72 -28.05 9.06 -1.54
CA TYR A 72 -27.14 8.83 -0.41
C TYR A 72 -26.70 7.37 -0.30
N HIS A 73 -27.59 6.40 -0.49
CA HIS A 73 -27.22 4.98 -0.50
C HIS A 73 -26.20 4.72 -1.63
N LYS A 74 -26.48 5.23 -2.84
CA LYS A 74 -25.66 5.01 -4.04
C LYS A 74 -24.28 5.63 -3.93
N ARG A 75 -24.18 6.88 -3.45
CA ARG A 75 -22.87 7.53 -3.16
C ARG A 75 -22.10 6.78 -2.07
N THR A 76 -22.77 6.41 -0.97
CA THR A 76 -22.13 5.67 0.14
C THR A 76 -21.57 4.33 -0.34
N ARG A 77 -22.35 3.53 -1.08
CA ARG A 77 -21.88 2.26 -1.67
C ARG A 77 -20.63 2.45 -2.53
N THR A 78 -20.60 3.46 -3.40
CA THR A 78 -19.42 3.75 -4.24
C THR A 78 -18.19 4.06 -3.39
N ILE A 79 -18.32 4.90 -2.36
CA ILE A 79 -17.20 5.27 -1.47
C ILE A 79 -16.68 4.06 -0.70
N LEU A 80 -17.57 3.24 -0.15
CA LEU A 80 -17.22 2.01 0.58
C LEU A 80 -16.51 0.97 -0.31
N LEU A 81 -16.98 0.79 -1.56
CA LEU A 81 -16.36 -0.12 -2.53
C LEU A 81 -14.98 0.39 -3.01
N ASP A 82 -14.85 1.69 -3.29
CA ASP A 82 -13.56 2.32 -3.62
C ASP A 82 -12.55 2.16 -2.46
N HIS A 83 -12.98 2.42 -1.22
CA HIS A 83 -12.14 2.27 -0.03
C HIS A 83 -11.68 0.82 0.15
N ARG A 84 -12.58 -0.16 0.02
CA ARG A 84 -12.23 -1.58 0.07
C ARG A 84 -11.26 -1.98 -1.04
N ARG A 85 -11.43 -1.45 -2.26
CA ARG A 85 -10.47 -1.66 -3.36
C ARG A 85 -9.09 -1.13 -2.97
N LEU A 86 -9.01 0.09 -2.45
CA LEU A 86 -7.76 0.69 -1.98
C LEU A 86 -7.13 -0.10 -0.83
N ARG A 87 -7.93 -0.66 0.10
CA ARG A 87 -7.45 -1.57 1.15
C ARG A 87 -6.87 -2.88 0.60
N ARG A 88 -7.43 -3.44 -0.48
CA ARG A 88 -6.84 -4.60 -1.20
C ARG A 88 -5.52 -4.21 -1.89
N GLU A 89 -5.47 -3.07 -2.57
CA GLU A 89 -4.25 -2.54 -3.20
C GLU A 89 -3.14 -2.26 -2.18
N TRP A 90 -3.48 -1.76 -0.98
CA TRP A 90 -2.57 -1.62 0.16
C TRP A 90 -1.96 -2.95 0.60
N ASN A 91 -2.79 -3.97 0.81
CA ASN A 91 -2.34 -5.26 1.34
C ASN A 91 -1.32 -5.94 0.42
N GLU A 92 -1.55 -5.90 -0.90
CA GLU A 92 -0.60 -6.42 -1.88
C GLU A 92 0.67 -5.55 -1.99
N LEU A 93 0.57 -4.21 -1.98
CA LEU A 93 1.73 -3.32 -2.13
C LEU A 93 2.62 -3.23 -0.88
N VAL A 94 2.04 -3.21 0.31
CA VAL A 94 2.75 -2.98 1.58
C VAL A 94 3.05 -4.31 2.29
N LEU A 95 2.06 -5.17 2.47
CA LEU A 95 2.22 -6.37 3.30
C LEU A 95 2.87 -7.49 2.49
N ARG A 96 2.37 -7.77 1.29
CA ARG A 96 3.00 -8.75 0.41
C ARG A 96 4.28 -8.21 -0.25
N GLY A 97 4.22 -6.98 -0.75
CA GLY A 97 5.30 -6.34 -1.50
C GLY A 97 6.48 -5.85 -0.67
N LEU A 98 6.23 -5.02 0.35
CA LEU A 98 7.30 -4.38 1.15
C LEU A 98 7.75 -5.26 2.32
N VAL A 99 6.83 -5.71 3.19
CA VAL A 99 7.17 -6.57 4.35
C VAL A 99 7.81 -7.90 3.91
N GLY A 100 7.34 -8.51 2.82
CA GLY A 100 7.99 -9.69 2.22
C GLY A 100 9.45 -9.47 1.82
N ARG A 101 9.80 -8.29 1.29
CA ARG A 101 11.19 -7.93 0.92
C ARG A 101 12.05 -7.62 2.14
N ILE A 102 11.51 -6.91 3.13
CA ILE A 102 12.19 -6.63 4.40
C ILE A 102 12.57 -7.94 5.09
N ARG A 103 11.62 -8.87 5.18
CA ARG A 103 11.85 -10.23 5.69
C ARG A 103 12.95 -10.96 4.92
N SER A 104 12.89 -10.97 3.58
CA SER A 104 13.93 -11.60 2.75
C SER A 104 15.31 -10.97 2.92
N ALA A 105 15.40 -9.64 3.13
CA ALA A 105 16.65 -8.96 3.44
C ALA A 105 17.21 -9.38 4.81
N ILE A 106 16.35 -9.47 5.84
CA ILE A 106 16.74 -9.92 7.18
C ILE A 106 17.24 -11.38 7.15
N GLU A 107 16.52 -12.26 6.46
CA GLU A 107 16.90 -13.68 6.31
C GLU A 107 18.27 -13.80 5.59
N LEU A 108 18.45 -13.13 4.44
CA LEU A 108 19.75 -13.08 3.72
C LEU A 108 20.89 -12.48 4.55
N TYR A 109 20.63 -11.44 5.34
CA TYR A 109 21.61 -10.86 6.24
C TYR A 109 22.08 -11.86 7.30
N SER A 110 21.15 -12.62 7.88
CA SER A 110 21.46 -13.66 8.87
C SER A 110 22.29 -14.81 8.29
N GLU A 111 22.06 -15.17 7.02
CA GLU A 111 22.89 -16.15 6.30
C GLU A 111 24.31 -15.63 6.09
N VAL A 112 24.47 -14.38 5.61
CA VAL A 112 25.79 -13.76 5.39
C VAL A 112 26.57 -13.67 6.70
N GLN A 113 25.93 -13.21 7.79
CA GLN A 113 26.55 -13.16 9.12
C GLN A 113 26.97 -14.55 9.64
N SER A 114 26.17 -15.58 9.37
CA SER A 114 26.51 -16.95 9.75
C SER A 114 27.68 -17.50 8.94
N ALA A 115 27.72 -17.19 7.63
CA ALA A 115 28.78 -17.62 6.73
C ALA A 115 30.14 -16.93 7.02
N LEU A 116 30.12 -15.65 7.42
CA LEU A 116 31.32 -14.91 7.85
C LEU A 116 31.95 -15.55 9.10
N LYS A 117 31.15 -15.82 10.14
CA LYS A 117 31.63 -16.50 11.37
C LYS A 117 32.29 -17.85 11.10
N VAL A 118 31.82 -18.59 10.08
CA VAL A 118 32.40 -19.87 9.64
C VAL A 118 33.74 -19.69 8.88
N ILE A 119 33.98 -18.53 8.26
CA ILE A 119 35.29 -18.16 7.70
C ILE A 119 36.24 -17.74 8.82
N ASP A 120 35.80 -16.87 9.73
CA ASP A 120 36.62 -16.37 10.85
C ASP A 120 37.12 -17.54 11.72
N ALA A 121 36.22 -18.44 12.13
CA ALA A 121 36.56 -19.64 12.89
C ALA A 121 37.51 -20.59 12.13
N ALA A 122 37.45 -20.63 10.80
CA ALA A 122 38.36 -21.42 9.97
C ALA A 122 39.73 -20.75 9.75
N SER A 123 39.87 -19.45 10.02
CA SER A 123 41.14 -18.71 9.85
C SER A 123 42.10 -18.86 11.03
N ILE A 124 41.57 -19.02 12.25
CA ILE A 124 42.32 -18.94 13.50
C ILE A 124 43.33 -20.08 13.76
N PRO A 125 43.08 -21.38 13.45
CA PRO A 125 43.94 -22.46 13.95
C PRO A 125 45.31 -22.57 13.26
N ALA A 126 45.49 -21.98 12.07
CA ALA A 126 46.70 -22.20 11.25
C ALA A 126 47.98 -21.53 11.78
N ALA A 127 47.88 -20.57 12.70
CA ALA A 127 49.02 -19.77 13.17
C ALA A 127 49.76 -20.35 14.38
N ALA A 128 49.15 -21.29 15.12
CA ALA A 128 49.65 -21.72 16.44
C ALA A 128 50.59 -22.93 16.42
N GLU A 129 50.50 -23.81 15.41
CA GLU A 129 51.19 -25.11 15.37
C GLU A 129 52.36 -25.18 14.37
N ALA A 130 52.81 -24.04 13.84
CA ALA A 130 53.81 -23.94 12.76
C ALA A 130 55.27 -24.27 13.17
N THR A 131 55.48 -25.13 14.17
CA THR A 131 56.79 -25.41 14.80
C THR A 131 57.19 -26.89 14.85
N SER A 132 56.74 -27.73 13.90
CA SER A 132 57.48 -28.97 13.57
C SER A 132 57.20 -29.56 12.17
N SER A 133 58.30 -29.96 11.50
CA SER A 133 58.40 -31.01 10.47
C SER A 133 57.39 -31.09 9.31
N THR A 134 57.74 -30.40 8.21
CA THR A 134 58.00 -31.02 6.89
C THR A 134 57.16 -32.24 6.43
N SER A 135 56.12 -32.02 5.61
CA SER A 135 56.06 -32.49 4.20
C SER A 135 54.66 -32.34 3.55
N SER A 136 54.65 -32.25 2.21
CA SER A 136 53.47 -32.37 1.31
C SER A 136 52.31 -31.34 1.46
N PRO A 137 52.10 -30.43 0.48
CA PRO A 137 50.96 -29.52 0.49
C PRO A 137 49.65 -30.23 0.10
N ALA A 138 48.66 -30.26 1.00
CA ALA A 138 47.36 -30.88 0.76
C ALA A 138 46.43 -29.97 -0.09
N PRO A 139 45.96 -30.38 -1.28
CA PRO A 139 45.23 -29.51 -2.21
C PRO A 139 43.73 -29.30 -1.89
N SER A 140 43.21 -29.89 -0.80
CA SER A 140 41.78 -29.89 -0.49
C SER A 140 41.25 -28.56 0.06
N ALA A 141 41.97 -27.93 0.99
CA ALA A 141 41.50 -26.76 1.75
C ALA A 141 41.19 -25.53 0.86
N THR A 142 42.02 -25.28 -0.15
CA THR A 142 41.88 -24.15 -1.08
C THR A 142 40.55 -24.18 -1.83
N ARG A 143 40.12 -25.38 -2.28
CA ARG A 143 38.88 -25.54 -3.07
C ARG A 143 37.64 -25.23 -2.26
N THR A 144 37.61 -25.60 -0.97
CA THR A 144 36.49 -25.28 -0.07
C THR A 144 36.38 -23.79 0.25
N SER A 145 37.49 -23.04 0.26
CA SER A 145 37.49 -21.59 0.48
C SER A 145 36.81 -20.85 -0.68
N ILE A 146 37.21 -21.14 -1.93
CA ILE A 146 36.71 -20.47 -3.14
C ILE A 146 35.19 -20.66 -3.33
N ILE A 147 34.65 -21.82 -2.95
CA ILE A 147 33.20 -22.09 -3.03
C ILE A 147 32.43 -21.28 -1.96
N ARG A 148 33.00 -21.08 -0.76
CA ARG A 148 32.37 -20.26 0.28
C ARG A 148 32.37 -18.77 -0.07
N THR A 149 33.48 -18.23 -0.57
CA THR A 149 33.57 -16.80 -0.92
C THR A 149 32.64 -16.43 -2.07
N SER A 150 32.54 -17.28 -3.10
CA SER A 150 31.59 -17.08 -4.21
C SER A 150 30.12 -17.18 -3.80
N TYR A 151 29.77 -18.06 -2.86
CA TYR A 151 28.43 -18.09 -2.24
C TYR A 151 28.11 -16.79 -1.48
N ILE A 152 29.01 -16.35 -0.60
CA ILE A 152 28.80 -15.12 0.20
C ILE A 152 28.64 -13.91 -0.71
N LEU A 153 29.46 -13.78 -1.76
CA LEU A 153 29.36 -12.70 -2.74
C LEU A 153 28.02 -12.70 -3.50
N SER A 154 27.46 -13.88 -3.77
CA SER A 154 26.13 -14.01 -4.38
C SER A 154 25.01 -13.59 -3.41
N GLN A 155 25.08 -13.98 -2.13
CA GLN A 155 24.08 -13.58 -1.14
C GLN A 155 24.18 -12.09 -0.79
N SER A 156 25.39 -11.52 -0.70
CA SER A 156 25.56 -10.07 -0.47
C SER A 156 25.05 -9.22 -1.63
N HIS A 157 25.14 -9.72 -2.88
CA HIS A 157 24.50 -9.06 -4.03
C HIS A 157 22.97 -9.02 -3.89
N LYS A 158 22.32 -10.17 -3.62
CA LYS A 158 20.86 -10.24 -3.42
C LYS A 158 20.38 -9.40 -2.24
N LEU A 159 21.16 -9.37 -1.17
CA LEU A 159 20.91 -8.51 -0.01
C LEU A 159 20.95 -7.02 -0.41
N SER A 160 21.99 -6.60 -1.14
CA SER A 160 22.12 -5.23 -1.65
C SER A 160 20.96 -4.85 -2.58
N GLU A 161 20.53 -5.76 -3.46
CA GLU A 161 19.38 -5.57 -4.35
C GLU A 161 18.07 -5.39 -3.56
N ASN A 162 17.79 -6.26 -2.58
CA ASN A 162 16.63 -6.13 -1.70
C ASN A 162 16.66 -4.82 -0.88
N ILE A 163 17.80 -4.45 -0.29
CA ILE A 163 17.96 -3.20 0.47
C ILE A 163 17.73 -1.99 -0.45
N SER A 164 18.29 -2.00 -1.66
CA SER A 164 18.09 -0.94 -2.67
C SER A 164 16.61 -0.76 -3.03
N ILE A 165 15.89 -1.87 -3.26
CA ILE A 165 14.45 -1.84 -3.56
C ILE A 165 13.64 -1.30 -2.36
N VAL A 166 13.96 -1.69 -1.12
CA VAL A 166 13.27 -1.16 0.07
C VAL A 166 13.57 0.33 0.28
N ASN A 167 14.82 0.76 0.14
CA ASN A 167 15.21 2.16 0.25
C ASN A 167 14.53 3.04 -0.82
N ALA A 168 14.40 2.55 -2.06
CA ALA A 168 13.67 3.25 -3.12
C ALA A 168 12.17 3.43 -2.81
N VAL A 169 11.56 2.51 -2.06
CA VAL A 169 10.19 2.63 -1.55
C VAL A 169 10.13 3.65 -0.40
N LEU A 170 11.03 3.57 0.58
CA LEU A 170 11.12 4.51 1.71
C LEU A 170 11.29 5.97 1.27
N GLU A 171 12.24 6.22 0.36
CA GLU A 171 12.49 7.57 -0.12
C GLU A 171 11.24 8.18 -0.76
N ALA A 172 10.43 7.39 -1.46
CA ALA A 172 9.19 7.87 -2.05
C ALA A 172 8.10 8.10 -0.99
N LEU A 173 7.98 7.21 0.00
CA LEU A 173 7.10 7.42 1.16
C LEU A 173 7.42 8.76 1.85
N VAL A 174 8.69 9.04 2.16
CA VAL A 174 9.13 10.29 2.80
C VAL A 174 8.92 11.50 1.87
N ARG A 175 9.40 11.42 0.62
CA ARG A 175 9.32 12.53 -0.36
C ARG A 175 7.88 12.92 -0.71
N SER A 176 6.95 11.98 -0.67
CA SER A 176 5.52 12.24 -0.88
C SER A 176 4.85 13.00 0.28
N GLU A 177 5.31 12.79 1.51
CA GLU A 177 4.80 13.46 2.71
C GLU A 177 5.29 14.90 2.82
N SER A 178 6.57 15.16 2.51
CA SER A 178 7.08 16.53 2.36
C SER A 178 6.26 17.35 1.35
N ARG A 179 5.77 16.70 0.27
CA ARG A 179 4.95 17.33 -0.76
C ARG A 179 3.49 17.58 -0.33
N ALA A 180 2.99 16.86 0.68
CA ALA A 180 1.68 17.10 1.27
C ALA A 180 1.70 18.32 2.23
N ASN A 181 2.73 18.43 3.07
CA ASN A 181 2.91 19.60 3.94
C ASN A 181 3.31 20.88 3.16
N SER A 182 3.93 20.77 1.98
CA SER A 182 4.18 21.92 1.11
C SER A 182 2.91 22.34 0.35
N SER A 183 1.88 22.81 1.05
CA SER A 183 0.58 23.22 0.50
C SER A 183 0.64 24.57 -0.25
N SER A 184 1.53 24.68 -1.23
CA SER A 184 1.66 25.80 -2.15
C SER A 184 1.26 25.34 -3.55
N PRO A 185 0.10 25.76 -4.09
CA PRO A 185 -0.59 25.08 -5.20
C PRO A 185 -0.03 25.44 -6.59
N ASN A 186 1.29 25.59 -6.74
CA ASN A 186 1.88 26.33 -7.85
C ASN A 186 2.70 25.48 -8.85
N VAL A 187 2.34 25.65 -10.13
CA VAL A 187 3.07 25.30 -11.37
C VAL A 187 3.24 23.81 -11.73
N TRP A 188 2.86 23.48 -12.96
CA TRP A 188 2.99 22.16 -13.59
C TRP A 188 4.43 21.90 -14.07
N ALA A 189 5.20 21.16 -13.27
CA ALA A 189 6.39 20.45 -13.73
C ALA A 189 6.27 18.98 -13.32
N ASP A 190 6.17 18.08 -14.32
CA ASP A 190 6.07 16.64 -14.11
C ASP A 190 7.49 16.02 -14.10
N PRO A 191 8.04 15.60 -12.95
CA PRO A 191 9.28 14.84 -12.93
C PRO A 191 9.05 13.42 -13.47
N PRO A 192 10.09 12.73 -13.98
CA PRO A 192 9.97 11.34 -14.45
C PRO A 192 9.48 10.44 -13.30
N ARG A 193 8.25 9.91 -13.45
CA ARG A 193 7.55 9.15 -12.40
C ARG A 193 8.09 7.73 -12.32
N SER A 194 8.95 7.43 -11.36
CA SER A 194 9.29 6.05 -10.98
C SER A 194 8.03 5.30 -10.54
N PRO A 195 7.56 4.27 -11.27
CA PRO A 195 6.15 3.89 -11.28
C PRO A 195 5.67 3.09 -10.06
N CYS A 196 6.58 2.50 -9.28
CA CYS A 196 6.21 1.59 -8.19
C CYS A 196 6.03 2.29 -6.84
N THR A 197 6.68 3.43 -6.63
CA THR A 197 6.98 3.92 -5.27
C THR A 197 6.12 5.10 -4.81
N SER A 198 5.43 5.80 -5.72
CA SER A 198 4.36 6.73 -5.34
C SER A 198 3.11 6.03 -4.79
N LEU A 199 2.90 4.76 -5.18
CA LEU A 199 1.64 4.04 -5.01
C LEU A 199 1.24 3.86 -3.54
N GLN A 200 2.17 3.62 -2.63
CA GLN A 200 1.84 3.36 -1.22
C GLN A 200 1.23 4.60 -0.53
N THR A 201 1.92 5.75 -0.53
CA THR A 201 1.32 6.99 0.02
C THR A 201 0.12 7.46 -0.81
N GLN A 202 0.09 7.20 -2.12
CA GLN A 202 -1.07 7.48 -2.95
C GLN A 202 -2.30 6.68 -2.49
N VAL A 203 -2.14 5.40 -2.11
CA VAL A 203 -3.22 4.58 -1.54
C VAL A 203 -3.60 5.06 -0.13
N ALA A 204 -2.64 5.36 0.75
CA ALA A 204 -2.93 5.89 2.09
C ALA A 204 -3.72 7.22 2.03
N ASN A 205 -3.30 8.14 1.17
CA ASN A 205 -4.01 9.40 0.94
C ASN A 205 -5.36 9.17 0.25
N ALA A 206 -5.47 8.19 -0.66
CA ALA A 206 -6.74 7.85 -1.29
C ALA A 206 -7.74 7.23 -0.30
N LEU A 207 -7.29 6.43 0.67
CA LEU A 207 -8.15 5.94 1.77
C LEU A 207 -8.73 7.12 2.57
N ARG A 208 -7.87 8.06 2.99
CA ARG A 208 -8.30 9.31 3.64
C ARG A 208 -9.27 10.13 2.79
N ILE A 209 -9.02 10.28 1.49
CA ILE A 209 -9.92 10.98 0.56
C ILE A 209 -11.31 10.31 0.50
N GLN A 210 -11.43 8.98 0.67
CA GLN A 210 -12.74 8.32 0.73
C GLN A 210 -13.43 8.52 2.09
N ASP A 211 -12.68 8.59 3.19
CA ASP A 211 -13.20 9.00 4.51
C ASP A 211 -13.70 10.46 4.47
N ASP A 212 -12.86 11.42 4.05
CA ASP A 212 -13.23 12.84 3.84
C ASP A 212 -14.52 12.99 3.00
N ARG A 213 -14.69 12.15 1.96
CA ARG A 213 -15.89 12.13 1.12
C ARG A 213 -17.11 11.60 1.86
N LEU A 214 -16.97 10.58 2.72
CA LEU A 214 -18.08 10.03 3.49
C LEU A 214 -18.49 10.98 4.62
N GLN A 215 -17.54 11.62 5.30
CA GLN A 215 -17.79 12.69 6.27
C GLN A 215 -18.49 13.90 5.61
N SER A 216 -18.03 14.32 4.43
CA SER A 216 -18.70 15.36 3.63
C SER A 216 -20.13 14.97 3.23
N LEU A 217 -20.34 13.72 2.84
CA LEU A 217 -21.67 13.18 2.50
C LEU A 217 -22.60 13.10 3.72
N LEU A 218 -22.07 12.80 4.90
CA LEU A 218 -22.78 12.81 6.18
C LEU A 218 -23.25 14.24 6.54
N LEU A 219 -22.38 15.24 6.34
CA LEU A 219 -22.73 16.65 6.52
C LEU A 219 -23.80 17.11 5.50
N GLU A 220 -23.64 16.78 4.22
CA GLU A 220 -24.65 17.07 3.16
C GLU A 220 -26.01 16.42 3.49
N ALA A 221 -26.01 15.16 3.94
CA ALA A 221 -27.22 14.45 4.35
C ALA A 221 -27.89 15.11 5.56
N SER A 222 -27.13 15.44 6.61
CA SER A 222 -27.68 16.06 7.82
C SER A 222 -28.23 17.47 7.57
N ALA A 223 -27.64 18.24 6.65
CA ALA A 223 -28.14 19.56 6.24
C ALA A 223 -29.39 19.50 5.35
N THR A 224 -29.48 18.52 4.44
CA THR A 224 -30.57 18.45 3.43
C THR A 224 -31.75 17.55 3.81
N ARG A 225 -31.54 16.56 4.69
CA ARG A 225 -32.57 15.62 5.18
C ARG A 225 -32.79 15.71 6.69
N GLY A 226 -31.94 16.44 7.40
CA GLY A 226 -32.00 16.61 8.84
C GLY A 226 -31.17 15.59 9.62
N ILE A 227 -30.86 15.94 10.87
CA ILE A 227 -30.07 15.12 11.80
C ILE A 227 -30.65 13.70 12.00
N PRO A 228 -31.98 13.47 12.09
CA PRO A 228 -32.52 12.10 12.23
C PRO A 228 -32.10 11.17 11.08
N PHE A 229 -32.16 11.63 9.83
CA PHE A 229 -31.78 10.85 8.66
C PHE A 229 -30.30 10.46 8.64
N ALA A 230 -29.44 11.35 9.13
CA ALA A 230 -27.99 11.13 9.15
C ALA A 230 -27.52 10.22 10.29
N PHE A 231 -28.16 10.31 11.47
CA PHE A 231 -27.65 9.74 12.73
C PHE A 231 -28.58 8.70 13.40
N LYS A 232 -29.82 8.51 12.91
CA LYS A 232 -30.81 7.59 13.55
C LYS A 232 -31.49 6.66 12.56
N ASP A 233 -31.89 7.17 11.40
CA ASP A 233 -32.59 6.37 10.41
C ASP A 233 -31.59 5.44 9.69
N PRO A 234 -31.86 4.13 9.57
CA PRO A 234 -30.94 3.20 8.91
C PRO A 234 -30.86 3.49 7.40
N LEU A 235 -29.65 3.46 6.85
CA LEU A 235 -29.41 3.73 5.43
C LEU A 235 -29.68 2.48 4.56
N TRP A 236 -29.51 1.29 5.11
CA TRP A 236 -29.93 0.02 4.51
C TRP A 236 -30.80 -0.81 5.47
N VAL A 237 -30.26 -1.76 6.23
CA VAL A 237 -31.05 -2.62 7.11
C VAL A 237 -30.90 -2.25 8.58
N THR A 238 -29.68 -1.99 9.07
CA THR A 238 -29.45 -1.72 10.51
C THR A 238 -28.64 -0.47 10.85
N TRP A 239 -27.71 0.01 10.00
CA TRP A 239 -26.82 1.12 10.34
C TRP A 239 -27.24 2.48 9.74
N PRO A 240 -27.21 3.59 10.50
CA PRO A 240 -27.36 4.94 9.96
C PRO A 240 -26.08 5.40 9.23
N LEU A 241 -26.18 6.46 8.42
CA LEU A 241 -25.04 6.97 7.63
C LEU A 241 -23.82 7.34 8.50
N ALA A 242 -24.03 7.89 9.68
CA ALA A 242 -22.95 8.21 10.63
C ALA A 242 -22.10 6.99 10.99
N GLN A 243 -22.73 5.84 11.28
CA GLN A 243 -22.02 4.63 11.71
C GLN A 243 -21.16 4.02 10.58
N PHE A 244 -21.54 4.24 9.32
CA PHE A 244 -20.68 3.92 8.18
C PHE A 244 -19.48 4.88 8.05
N ALA A 245 -19.65 6.16 8.41
CA ALA A 245 -18.56 7.15 8.40
C ALA A 245 -17.54 6.84 9.52
N ASP A 246 -18.01 6.64 10.75
CA ASP A 246 -17.19 6.29 11.91
C ASP A 246 -16.35 5.03 11.60
N GLY A 247 -17.01 3.92 11.23
CA GLY A 247 -16.32 2.66 10.91
C GLY A 247 -15.40 2.73 9.69
N LEU A 248 -15.54 3.72 8.79
CA LEU A 248 -14.59 3.95 7.70
C LEU A 248 -13.36 4.73 8.18
N ALA A 249 -13.54 5.68 9.11
CA ALA A 249 -12.47 6.40 9.77
C ALA A 249 -11.61 5.45 10.63
N ASP A 250 -12.23 4.60 11.45
CA ASP A 250 -11.53 3.60 12.29
C ASP A 250 -10.65 2.63 11.47
N LEU A 251 -11.16 2.18 10.31
CA LEU A 251 -10.38 1.41 9.35
C LEU A 251 -9.24 2.25 8.75
N THR A 252 -9.52 3.49 8.35
CA THR A 252 -8.51 4.39 7.75
C THR A 252 -7.39 4.73 8.74
N GLU A 253 -7.70 4.88 10.03
CA GLU A 253 -6.70 5.05 11.08
C GLU A 253 -5.89 3.77 11.26
N SER A 254 -6.51 2.59 11.33
CA SER A 254 -5.81 1.30 11.45
C SER A 254 -4.76 1.11 10.34
N TYR A 255 -5.10 1.48 9.09
CA TYR A 255 -4.15 1.45 7.96
C TYR A 255 -3.05 2.51 8.10
N THR A 256 -3.38 3.71 8.58
CA THR A 256 -2.42 4.79 8.89
C THR A 256 -1.42 4.36 9.98
N GLN A 257 -1.90 3.72 11.05
CA GLN A 257 -1.06 3.18 12.12
C GLN A 257 -0.11 2.09 11.57
N SER A 258 -0.61 1.18 10.71
CA SER A 258 0.22 0.16 10.06
C SER A 258 1.37 0.77 9.24
N LEU A 259 1.12 1.86 8.51
CA LEU A 259 2.18 2.59 7.78
C LEU A 259 3.24 3.15 8.73
N THR A 260 2.82 3.77 9.82
CA THR A 260 3.73 4.33 10.83
C THR A 260 4.63 3.25 11.44
N LEU A 261 4.07 2.09 11.78
CA LEU A 261 4.82 0.95 12.32
C LEU A 261 5.76 0.30 11.30
N VAL A 262 5.35 0.18 10.04
CA VAL A 262 6.25 -0.30 8.97
C VAL A 262 7.39 0.68 8.73
N ARG A 263 7.13 2.00 8.77
CA ARG A 263 8.17 3.03 8.65
C ARG A 263 9.15 3.02 9.81
N SER A 264 8.68 2.93 11.07
CA SER A 264 9.58 2.87 12.23
C SER A 264 10.45 1.61 12.17
N LEU A 265 9.83 0.43 12.00
CA LEU A 265 10.56 -0.83 11.94
C LEU A 265 11.62 -0.84 10.82
N VAL A 266 11.30 -0.29 9.64
CA VAL A 266 12.28 -0.22 8.55
C VAL A 266 13.39 0.78 8.85
N ASN A 267 13.09 1.96 9.40
CA ASN A 267 14.12 2.91 9.78
C ASN A 267 15.06 2.32 10.86
N ASP A 268 14.50 1.67 11.88
CA ASP A 268 15.22 1.11 13.03
C ASP A 268 16.07 -0.12 12.66
N THR A 269 15.63 -0.92 11.67
CA THR A 269 16.33 -2.15 11.23
C THR A 269 17.25 -1.92 10.04
N LEU A 270 16.76 -1.33 8.94
CA LEU A 270 17.46 -1.32 7.66
C LEU A 270 18.44 -0.16 7.50
N ILE A 271 18.15 1.02 8.06
CA ILE A 271 19.12 2.15 8.07
C ILE A 271 20.27 1.85 9.07
N ARG A 272 20.03 0.99 10.06
CA ARG A 272 21.02 0.59 11.07
C ARG A 272 21.97 -0.54 10.62
N PHE A 273 21.80 -1.09 9.41
CA PHE A 273 22.83 -1.96 8.84
C PHE A 273 24.05 -1.12 8.43
N PRO A 274 25.24 -1.38 9.00
CA PRO A 274 26.44 -0.67 8.58
C PRO A 274 26.76 -0.99 7.10
N PRO A 275 27.40 -0.08 6.36
CA PRO A 275 27.80 -0.35 4.99
C PRO A 275 28.70 -1.60 4.97
N LEU A 276 28.35 -2.54 4.09
CA LEU A 276 29.19 -3.73 3.86
C LEU A 276 30.62 -3.29 3.56
N PRO A 277 31.66 -4.00 4.06
CA PRO A 277 33.05 -3.65 3.81
C PRO A 277 33.32 -3.73 2.31
N ALA A 278 33.28 -2.57 1.65
CA ALA A 278 33.54 -2.44 0.24
C ALA A 278 34.96 -2.96 -0.03
N SER A 279 35.13 -3.79 -1.07
CA SER A 279 36.43 -4.32 -1.46
C SER A 279 37.26 -3.25 -2.19
N THR A 280 37.52 -2.13 -1.50
CA THR A 280 38.45 -1.09 -1.93
C THR A 280 39.87 -1.64 -1.84
N SER A 281 40.39 -2.13 -2.96
CA SER A 281 41.68 -2.83 -3.07
C SER A 281 42.92 -1.95 -2.92
N ASP A 282 42.78 -0.77 -2.31
CA ASP A 282 43.85 0.20 -2.05
C ASP A 282 44.23 0.15 -0.55
N PRO A 283 45.24 -0.65 -0.15
CA PRO A 283 45.76 -0.66 1.22
C PRO A 283 46.63 0.59 1.47
N LYS A 284 45.99 1.77 1.53
CA LYS A 284 46.67 3.01 1.89
C LYS A 284 46.90 3.03 3.40
N PRO A 285 48.16 3.07 3.88
CA PRO A 285 48.44 3.07 5.32
C PRO A 285 48.02 4.41 5.94
N ILE A 286 46.88 4.41 6.60
CA ILE A 286 46.40 5.55 7.40
C ILE A 286 46.97 5.39 8.81
N SER A 287 47.64 6.45 9.29
CA SER A 287 48.21 6.51 10.63
C SER A 287 47.12 6.45 11.71
N ASN A 288 47.48 5.94 12.88
CA ASN A 288 46.63 5.91 14.08
C ASN A 288 46.10 7.30 14.49
N GLU A 289 45.17 7.31 15.46
CA GLU A 289 44.58 8.48 16.13
C GLU A 289 43.29 9.10 15.55
N GLN A 290 42.31 8.27 15.20
CA GLN A 290 40.90 8.69 15.22
C GLN A 290 39.99 7.68 15.95
N ASN A 291 40.39 7.31 17.17
CA ASN A 291 39.62 6.43 18.07
C ASN A 291 38.37 7.17 18.61
N ARG A 292 37.33 7.28 17.77
CA ARG A 292 36.01 7.81 18.13
C ARG A 292 35.01 6.67 18.21
N ASN A 293 34.39 6.53 19.38
CA ASN A 293 33.42 5.49 19.72
C ASN A 293 32.07 5.69 18.99
N THR A 294 32.07 5.62 17.66
CA THR A 294 30.85 5.33 16.88
C THR A 294 30.72 3.81 16.77
N ASP A 295 30.56 3.15 17.91
CA ASP A 295 30.01 1.80 17.97
C ASP A 295 28.55 1.87 17.52
N THR A 296 28.35 1.92 16.19
CA THR A 296 27.08 1.56 15.57
C THR A 296 26.89 0.08 15.77
N ALA A 297 26.47 -0.29 16.99
CA ALA A 297 26.28 -1.65 17.43
C ALA A 297 25.37 -2.36 16.43
N TYR A 298 25.91 -3.41 15.81
CA TYR A 298 25.21 -4.27 14.88
C TYR A 298 23.89 -4.74 15.52
N PRO A 299 22.76 -4.72 14.78
CA PRO A 299 21.50 -5.26 15.30
C PRO A 299 21.71 -6.68 15.83
N THR A 300 21.44 -6.87 17.12
CA THR A 300 21.64 -8.17 17.76
C THR A 300 20.71 -9.20 17.15
N ALA A 301 21.04 -10.49 17.26
CA ALA A 301 20.15 -11.57 16.83
C ALA A 301 18.78 -11.47 17.56
N GLN A 302 18.77 -10.99 18.80
CA GLN A 302 17.55 -10.76 19.57
C GLN A 302 16.74 -9.56 19.06
N GLU A 303 17.34 -8.39 18.80
CA GLU A 303 16.64 -7.26 18.15
C GLU A 303 16.08 -7.66 16.77
N THR A 304 16.85 -8.44 16.00
CA THR A 304 16.45 -8.95 14.68
C THR A 304 15.28 -9.92 14.79
N GLN A 305 15.31 -10.83 15.77
CA GLN A 305 14.21 -11.75 16.04
C GLN A 305 12.97 -11.02 16.58
N VAL A 306 13.14 -9.98 17.41
CA VAL A 306 12.04 -9.13 17.88
C VAL A 306 11.43 -8.34 16.73
N ALA A 307 12.21 -7.79 15.80
CA ALA A 307 11.68 -7.13 14.61
C ALA A 307 10.92 -8.11 13.68
N MET A 308 11.46 -9.32 13.48
CA MET A 308 10.77 -10.39 12.76
C MET A 308 9.49 -10.85 13.46
N SER A 309 9.50 -10.97 14.78
CA SER A 309 8.30 -11.24 15.58
C SER A 309 7.29 -10.11 15.44
N LEU A 310 7.69 -8.85 15.58
CA LEU A 310 6.83 -7.68 15.37
C LEU A 310 6.22 -7.68 13.97
N LEU A 311 6.96 -7.98 12.90
CA LEU A 311 6.39 -8.11 11.54
C LEU A 311 5.34 -9.21 11.41
N VAL A 312 5.44 -10.28 12.21
CA VAL A 312 4.50 -11.42 12.21
C VAL A 312 3.33 -11.19 13.18
N THR A 313 3.54 -10.45 14.28
CA THR A 313 2.53 -10.14 15.31
C THR A 313 1.95 -8.73 15.18
N GLN A 314 2.29 -7.97 14.14
CA GLN A 314 1.54 -6.74 13.82
C GLN A 314 0.07 -7.14 13.62
N PRO A 315 -0.89 -6.39 14.18
CA PRO A 315 -2.31 -6.57 13.89
C PRO A 315 -2.61 -6.06 12.47
N LEU A 316 -2.09 -6.77 11.47
CA LEU A 316 -2.26 -6.49 10.05
C LEU A 316 -3.66 -6.86 9.60
N ILE A 317 -4.62 -6.08 10.08
CA ILE A 317 -6.04 -6.18 9.73
C ILE A 317 -6.69 -7.45 10.32
N GLN A 318 -6.19 -7.89 11.49
CA GLN A 318 -6.95 -8.70 12.45
C GLN A 318 -7.29 -7.82 13.66
N GLY A 319 -8.58 -7.59 13.90
CA GLY A 319 -9.04 -6.47 14.73
C GLY A 319 -9.87 -6.88 15.94
N THR A 320 -9.63 -6.21 17.07
CA THR A 320 -10.47 -6.27 18.27
C THR A 320 -11.38 -5.05 18.34
N TRP A 321 -12.55 -5.12 17.69
CA TRP A 321 -13.71 -4.28 18.07
C TRP A 321 -14.65 -4.99 19.07
N SER A 322 -14.49 -6.31 19.21
CA SER A 322 -14.66 -7.05 20.48
C SER A 322 -14.25 -8.51 20.33
N SER A 323 -14.51 -9.13 19.16
CA SER A 323 -14.08 -10.50 18.86
C SER A 323 -13.89 -10.85 17.37
N GLN A 324 -14.30 -9.98 16.44
CA GLN A 324 -14.74 -10.42 15.10
C GLN A 324 -13.94 -9.84 13.91
N GLY A 325 -12.99 -8.93 14.14
CA GLY A 325 -12.12 -8.40 13.08
C GLY A 325 -12.76 -7.44 12.07
N PRO A 326 -11.94 -6.81 11.21
CA PRO A 326 -12.42 -6.04 10.06
C PRO A 326 -12.97 -6.95 8.94
N GLU A 327 -12.68 -8.25 9.00
CA GLU A 327 -13.37 -9.27 8.19
C GLU A 327 -14.88 -9.25 8.48
N ALA A 328 -15.30 -9.11 9.74
CA ALA A 328 -16.71 -8.94 10.08
C ALA A 328 -17.30 -7.58 9.64
N TRP A 329 -16.50 -6.52 9.51
CA TRP A 329 -16.97 -5.27 8.87
C TRP A 329 -17.21 -5.48 7.38
N GLU A 330 -16.36 -6.26 6.70
CA GLU A 330 -16.61 -6.64 5.30
C GLU A 330 -17.79 -7.61 5.14
N GLU A 331 -17.96 -8.61 6.02
CA GLU A 331 -19.11 -9.52 6.03
C GLU A 331 -20.42 -8.78 6.31
N PHE A 332 -20.39 -7.81 7.24
CA PHE A 332 -21.50 -6.91 7.52
C PHE A 332 -21.84 -6.06 6.30
N CYS A 333 -20.85 -5.42 5.66
CA CYS A 333 -21.07 -4.67 4.43
C CYS A 333 -21.55 -5.57 3.26
N SER A 334 -21.11 -6.83 3.14
CA SER A 334 -21.71 -7.80 2.20
C SER A 334 -23.20 -7.97 2.45
N THR A 335 -23.57 -8.18 3.71
CA THR A 335 -24.94 -8.48 4.15
C THR A 335 -25.88 -7.27 3.97
N GLU A 336 -25.39 -6.06 4.24
CA GLU A 336 -26.21 -4.84 4.31
C GLU A 336 -26.18 -4.00 3.03
N VAL A 337 -25.00 -3.78 2.46
CA VAL A 337 -24.82 -2.90 1.30
C VAL A 337 -25.15 -3.63 0.00
N GLY A 338 -24.88 -4.95 -0.06
CA GLY A 338 -25.11 -5.80 -1.23
C GLY A 338 -24.17 -5.51 -2.41
N GLY A 339 -23.87 -6.56 -3.19
CA GLY A 339 -22.93 -6.45 -4.33
C GLY A 339 -21.47 -6.24 -3.88
N TRP A 340 -21.06 -6.96 -2.84
CA TRP A 340 -19.75 -6.86 -2.19
C TRP A 340 -18.88 -8.11 -2.41
N ASP A 341 -19.31 -9.04 -3.24
CA ASP A 341 -18.52 -10.22 -3.62
C ASP A 341 -17.69 -9.92 -4.87
#